data_AF-A0A383E4R0-F1
#
_entry.id   AF-A0A383E4R0-F1
#
_cell.length_a   1.000
_cell.length_b   1.000
_cell.length_c   1.000
_cell.angle_alpha   90.00
_cell.angle_beta   90.00
_cell.angle_gamma   90.00
#
_symmetry.space_group_name_H-M   'P 1'
#
loop_
_entity.id
_entity.type
_entity.pdbx_description
1 polymer ?
#
loop_
_entity_poly.entity_id
_entity_poly.type
_entity_poly.pdbx_seq_one_letter_code
_entity_poly.pdbx_strand_id
1 'polypeptide(L)' 'MKTLIATLLMIGVFGLSGMMVSDSAEAHSGRTDAYGGHNCSDQSKRKGLCTGYHYHR' A
#
# COMPACT_ATOMS: atom_id res chain seq x y z
N MET A 1 -10.63 25.38 29.41
CA MET A 1 -9.19 25.02 29.31
C MET A 1 -8.97 23.50 29.24
N LYS A 2 -9.51 22.70 30.18
CA LYS A 2 -9.38 21.23 30.19
C LYS A 2 -9.88 20.53 28.92
N THR A 3 -11.01 20.99 28.36
CA THR A 3 -11.57 20.50 27.09
C THR A 3 -10.71 20.86 25.89
N LEU A 4 -10.17 22.09 25.83
CA LEU A 4 -9.26 22.54 24.77
C LEU A 4 -7.94 21.74 24.75
N ILE A 5 -7.39 21.45 25.93
CA ILE A 5 -6.19 20.61 26.09
C ILE A 5 -6.49 19.18 25.65
N ALA A 6 -7.65 18.63 26.03
CA ALA A 6 -8.08 17.30 25.59
C ALA A 6 -8.25 17.21 24.07
N THR A 7 -8.84 18.23 23.42
CA THR A 7 -9.01 18.25 21.97
C THR A 7 -7.67 18.36 21.24
N LEU A 8 -6.75 19.19 21.74
CA LEU A 8 -5.39 19.31 21.17
C LEU A 8 -4.58 18.02 21.32
N LEU A 9 -4.71 17.32 22.44
CA LEU A 9 -4.10 16.00 22.65
C LEU A 9 -4.66 14.94 21.69
N MET A 10 -5.98 14.91 21.49
CA MET A 10 -6.62 13.96 20.56
C MET A 10 -6.22 14.22 19.10
N ILE A 11 -6.11 15.48 18.68
CA ILE A 11 -5.62 15.85 17.34
C ILE A 11 -4.13 15.49 17.19
N GLY A 12 -3.31 15.71 18.23
CA GLY A 12 -1.91 15.32 18.22
C GLY A 12 -1.72 13.80 18.08
N VAL A 13 -2.53 13.00 18.78
CA VAL A 13 -2.49 11.53 18.70
C VAL A 13 -2.98 11.01 17.34
N PHE A 14 -4.07 11.58 16.80
CA PHE A 14 -4.57 11.19 15.48
C PHE A 14 -3.65 11.63 14.34
N GLY A 15 -3.08 12.83 14.42
CA GLY A 15 -2.14 13.36 13.42
C GLY A 15 -0.84 12.56 13.33
N LEU A 16 -0.39 11.98 14.45
CA LEU A 16 0.83 11.14 14.48
C LEU A 16 0.58 9.71 13.99
N SER A 17 -0.67 9.23 14.02
CA SER A 17 -1.03 7.83 13.67
C SER A 17 -1.26 7.59 12.18
N GLY A 18 -1.42 8.65 11.37
CA GLY A 18 -1.91 8.55 9.99
C GLY A 18 -0.87 8.19 8.91
N MET A 19 0.41 8.05 9.23
CA MET A 19 1.50 8.06 8.22
C MET A 19 2.25 6.74 8.00
N MET A 20 1.72 5.59 8.43
CA MET A 20 2.43 4.29 8.36
C MET A 20 1.70 3.26 7.49
N VAL A 21 1.42 3.59 6.22
CA VAL A 21 1.07 2.57 5.22
C VAL A 21 2.30 2.35 4.34
N SER A 22 3.16 1.44 4.79
CA SER A 22 4.25 0.93 3.95
C SER A 22 3.67 -0.14 3.02
N ASP A 23 3.48 0.21 1.76
CA ASP A 23 3.14 -0.76 0.71
C ASP A 23 4.35 -1.67 0.48
N SER A 24 4.29 -2.88 1.03
CA SER A 24 5.34 -3.89 0.87
C SER A 24 5.10 -4.61 -0.46
N ALA A 25 5.85 -4.18 -1.49
CA ALA A 25 5.83 -4.85 -2.78
C ALA A 25 6.54 -6.22 -2.68
N GLU A 26 5.76 -7.26 -2.43
CA GLU A 26 6.24 -8.64 -2.41
C GLU A 26 6.61 -9.11 -3.81
N ALA A 27 7.84 -9.63 -3.96
CA ALA A 27 8.28 -10.21 -5.22
C ALA A 27 7.38 -11.39 -5.62
N HIS A 28 6.90 -11.40 -6.86
CA HIS A 28 5.98 -12.42 -7.34
C HIS A 28 6.33 -12.89 -8.74
N SER A 29 5.86 -14.08 -9.10
CA SER A 29 6.05 -14.63 -10.44
C SER A 29 5.29 -13.79 -11.48
N GLY A 30 5.99 -13.40 -12.54
CA GLY A 30 5.43 -12.71 -13.70
C GLY A 30 6.57 -12.39 -14.64
N ARG A 31 6.49 -12.82 -15.89
CA ARG A 31 7.53 -12.53 -16.88
C ARG A 31 7.15 -11.26 -17.61
N THR A 32 8.01 -10.26 -17.56
CA THR A 32 7.84 -9.01 -18.29
C THR A 32 7.72 -9.28 -19.78
N ASP A 33 6.75 -8.65 -20.43
CA ASP A 33 6.51 -8.70 -21.85
C ASP A 33 7.37 -7.68 -22.61
N ALA A 34 7.19 -7.61 -23.93
CA ALA A 34 7.97 -6.73 -24.79
C ALA A 34 7.72 -5.23 -24.54
N TYR A 35 6.67 -4.87 -23.80
CA TYR A 35 6.30 -3.50 -23.47
C TYR A 35 6.81 -3.07 -22.09
N GLY A 36 7.41 -3.98 -21.31
CA GLY A 36 7.95 -3.67 -19.99
C GLY A 36 6.96 -3.90 -18.84
N GLY A 37 5.80 -4.53 -19.09
CA GLY A 37 4.88 -4.92 -18.02
C GLY A 37 4.52 -6.40 -18.09
N HIS A 38 3.56 -6.83 -17.27
CA HIS A 38 3.04 -8.19 -17.38
C HIS A 38 1.64 -8.33 -16.80
N ASN A 39 0.91 -9.33 -17.31
CA ASN A 39 -0.31 -9.83 -16.68
C ASN A 39 0.03 -10.72 -15.49
N CYS A 40 -0.50 -10.39 -14.31
CA CYS A 40 -0.32 -11.24 -13.13
C CYS A 40 -0.92 -12.63 -13.29
N SER A 41 -0.23 -13.64 -12.74
CA SER A 41 -0.80 -14.98 -12.61
C SER A 41 -1.99 -14.96 -11.65
N ASP A 42 -2.90 -15.91 -11.81
CA ASP A 42 -4.03 -16.06 -10.88
C ASP A 42 -3.56 -16.38 -9.46
N GLN A 43 -2.41 -17.04 -9.32
CA GLN A 43 -1.82 -17.30 -8.01
C GLN A 43 -1.40 -16.00 -7.32
N SER A 44 -0.74 -15.08 -8.02
CA SER A 44 -0.34 -13.78 -7.47
C SER A 44 -1.56 -12.93 -7.10
N LYS A 45 -2.61 -12.95 -7.95
CA LYS A 45 -3.89 -12.27 -7.67
C LYS A 45 -4.59 -12.82 -6.42
N ARG A 46 -4.68 -14.15 -6.29
CA ARG A 46 -5.30 -14.80 -5.11
C ARG A 46 -4.58 -14.46 -3.80
N LYS A 47 -3.26 -14.23 -3.85
CA LYS A 47 -2.47 -13.81 -2.69
C LYS A 47 -2.59 -12.32 -2.37
N GLY A 48 -3.28 -11.54 -3.20
CA GLY A 48 -3.40 -10.10 -3.03
C GLY A 48 -2.13 -9.32 -3.38
N LEU A 49 -1.16 -9.92 -4.07
CA LEU A 49 0.12 -9.27 -4.40
C LEU A 49 -0.01 -8.28 -5.55
N CYS A 50 -0.99 -8.49 -6.43
CA CYS A 50 -1.30 -7.61 -7.56
C CYS A 50 -2.71 -7.89 -8.08
N THR A 51 -3.29 -6.96 -8.83
CA THR A 51 -4.70 -7.02 -9.25
C THR A 51 -4.93 -7.13 -10.75
N GLY A 52 -3.88 -7.07 -11.59
CA GLY A 52 -4.06 -7.08 -13.04
C GLY A 52 -2.76 -7.06 -13.85
N TYR A 53 -2.78 -6.32 -14.96
CA TYR A 53 -1.57 -5.98 -15.70
C TYR A 53 -0.85 -4.83 -14.99
N HIS A 54 0.45 -4.95 -14.79
CA HIS A 54 1.25 -3.85 -14.24
C HIS A 54 2.63 -3.76 -14.88
N TYR A 55 3.15 -2.53 -14.90
CA TYR A 55 4.45 -2.21 -15.47
C TYR A 55 5.56 -2.36 -14.43
N HIS A 56 6.73 -2.79 -14.91
CA HIS A 56 7.99 -2.80 -14.16
C HIS A 56 8.86 -1.70 -14.74
N ARG A 57 9.55 -0.92 -13.90
CA ARG A 57 10.57 0.04 -14.35
C ARG A 57 11.91 -0.65 -14.46
#